data_AF-A0A3Q2XPH9-F1
#
_entry.id   AF-A0A3Q2XPH9-F1
#
_cell.length_a   1.000
_cell.length_b   1.000
_cell.length_c   1.000
_cell.angle_alpha   90.00
_cell.angle_beta   90.00
_cell.angle_gamma   90.00
#
_symmetry.space_group_name_H-M   'P 1'
#
loop_
_entity.id
_entity.type
_entity.pdbx_description
1 polymer ?
#
loop_
_entity_poly.entity_id
_entity_poly.type
_entity_poly.pdbx_seq_one_letter_code
_entity_poly.pdbx_strand_id
1 'polypeptide(L)'
;LLLLSEDQLIAQSKGSHPFSVIHAGIGRTGCFIATSILCKQLRMEGVVDILGTTCQLRLDRGGMIQTCEQYQFVHHVLSLYEKQLSHASEE
;
A
#
# COMPACT_ATOMS: atom_id res chain seq x y z
N LEU A 1 10.05 -16.09 -2.91
CA LEU A 1 8.66 -15.84 -3.31
C LEU A 1 7.74 -16.60 -2.33
N LEU A 2 7.16 -16.07 -1.27
CA LEU A 2 7.16 -14.77 -0.59
C LEU A 2 7.17 -15.09 0.93
N LEU A 3 8.34 -15.42 1.46
CA LEU A 3 8.65 -15.33 2.89
C LEU A 3 9.89 -14.43 2.97
N LEU A 4 9.72 -13.15 2.65
CA LEU A 4 10.72 -12.18 3.04
C LEU A 4 10.51 -11.95 4.53
N SER A 5 11.43 -12.55 5.27
CA SER A 5 11.60 -12.61 6.72
C SER A 5 11.04 -11.40 7.46
N GLU A 6 10.13 -11.65 8.41
CA GLU A 6 9.61 -10.66 9.36
C GLU A 6 10.74 -9.97 10.16
N ASP A 7 11.91 -10.60 10.27
CA ASP A 7 13.10 -10.07 10.95
C ASP A 7 13.77 -8.86 10.28
N GLN A 8 13.62 -8.64 8.97
CA GLN A 8 14.37 -7.55 8.31
C GLN A 8 13.76 -6.15 8.47
N LEU A 9 12.55 -6.03 9.03
CA LEU A 9 11.88 -4.72 9.16
C LEU A 9 12.22 -3.98 10.48
N ILE A 10 12.84 -4.65 11.46
CA ILE A 10 13.04 -4.11 12.82
C ILE A 10 14.36 -3.30 12.96
N ALA A 11 15.24 -3.29 11.95
CA ALA A 11 16.60 -2.77 12.08
C ALA A 11 16.85 -1.30 11.69
N GLN A 12 15.81 -0.46 11.51
CA GLN A 12 16.00 0.98 11.25
C GLN A 12 15.11 1.83 12.17
N SER A 13 15.57 1.98 13.41
CA SER A 13 15.11 3.03 14.32
C SER A 13 16.04 4.24 14.24
N LYS A 14 15.54 5.36 13.71
CA LYS A 14 15.65 6.73 14.28
C LYS A 14 15.10 7.78 13.32
N GLY A 15 13.81 8.03 13.46
CA GLY A 15 13.10 9.12 12.79
C GLY A 15 11.63 8.99 13.16
N SER A 16 10.97 10.10 13.47
CA SER A 16 9.52 10.11 13.69
C SER A 16 8.82 9.73 12.39
N HIS A 17 8.61 8.43 12.20
CA HIS A 17 8.12 7.84 10.96
C HIS A 17 6.62 7.56 11.11
N PRO A 18 5.76 8.02 10.19
CA PRO A 18 4.30 7.76 10.22
C PRO A 18 3.93 6.27 10.08
N PHE A 19 4.93 5.39 10.02
CA PHE A 19 4.82 3.93 9.96
C PHE A 19 4.43 3.28 11.30
N SER A 20 4.40 4.03 12.40
CA SER A 20 4.05 3.55 13.74
C SER A 20 2.58 3.07 13.91
N VAL A 21 1.70 3.28 12.92
CA VAL A 21 0.30 2.82 12.96
C VAL A 21 0.09 1.42 12.35
N ILE A 22 1.11 0.78 11.76
CA ILE A 22 0.94 -0.55 11.13
C ILE A 22 1.21 -1.70 12.12
N HIS A 23 0.52 -1.72 13.25
CA HIS A 23 0.77 -2.65 14.37
C HIS A 23 -0.13 -3.90 14.45
N ALA A 24 -0.82 -4.30 13.39
CA ALA A 24 -1.53 -5.60 13.36
C ALA A 24 -1.22 -6.35 12.05
N GLY A 25 -0.75 -7.60 12.15
CA GLY A 25 -0.20 -8.41 11.04
C GLY A 25 -1.13 -8.69 9.84
N ILE A 26 -2.39 -8.23 9.86
CA ILE A 26 -3.32 -8.26 8.72
C ILE A 26 -3.32 -6.93 7.95
N GLY A 27 -3.05 -5.80 8.62
CA GLY A 27 -3.01 -4.46 8.04
C GLY A 27 -1.81 -4.22 7.11
N ARG A 28 -0.64 -4.78 7.42
CA ARG A 28 0.57 -4.71 6.56
C ARG A 28 0.32 -5.37 5.21
N THR A 29 -0.20 -6.59 5.24
CA THR A 29 -0.49 -7.39 4.05
C THR A 29 -1.62 -6.76 3.22
N GLY A 30 -2.68 -6.27 3.87
CA GLY A 30 -3.78 -5.58 3.20
C GLY A 30 -3.33 -4.33 2.44
N CYS A 31 -2.57 -3.44 3.10
CA CYS A 31 -2.02 -2.25 2.44
C CYS A 31 -1.05 -2.59 1.31
N PHE A 32 -0.17 -3.58 1.49
CA PHE A 32 0.79 -3.97 0.47
C PHE A 32 0.10 -4.56 -0.78
N ILE A 33 -0.86 -5.48 -0.59
CA ILE A 33 -1.60 -6.08 -1.70
C ILE A 33 -2.42 -5.02 -2.42
N ALA A 34 -3.17 -4.18 -1.70
CA ALA A 34 -3.95 -3.10 -2.31
C ALA A 34 -3.06 -2.17 -3.14
N THR A 35 -1.97 -1.69 -2.56
CA THR A 35 -1.03 -0.79 -3.24
C THR A 35 -0.44 -1.46 -4.47
N SER A 36 -0.08 -2.74 -4.42
CA SER A 36 0.45 -3.47 -5.57
C SER A 36 -0.56 -3.55 -6.73
N ILE A 37 -1.81 -3.88 -6.43
CA ILE A 37 -2.91 -3.93 -7.41
C ILE A 37 -3.13 -2.55 -8.02
N LEU A 38 -3.23 -1.52 -7.18
CA LEU A 38 -3.52 -0.14 -7.60
C LEU A 38 -2.36 0.48 -8.39
N CYS A 39 -1.10 0.23 -8.02
CA CYS A 39 0.04 0.66 -8.83
C CYS A 39 0.03 0.02 -10.22
N LYS A 40 -0.43 -1.23 -10.34
CA LYS A 40 -0.57 -1.89 -11.64
C LYS A 40 -1.71 -1.28 -12.45
N GLN A 41 -2.86 -1.02 -11.85
CA GLN A 41 -3.97 -0.30 -12.51
C GLN A 41 -3.50 1.07 -12.99
N LEU A 42 -2.82 1.84 -12.14
CA LEU A 42 -2.32 3.17 -12.50
C LEU A 42 -1.39 3.12 -13.72
N ARG A 43 -0.44 2.17 -13.76
CA ARG A 43 0.47 1.99 -14.90
C ARG A 43 -0.23 1.61 -16.19
N MET A 44 -1.26 0.77 -16.11
CA MET A 44 -1.91 0.15 -17.28
C MET A 44 -3.05 1.02 -17.82
N GLU A 45 -3.80 1.65 -16.93
CA GLU A 45 -5.07 2.31 -17.22
C GLU A 45 -5.02 3.82 -16.97
N GLY A 46 -3.98 4.32 -16.30
CA GLY A 46 -3.85 5.73 -15.92
C GLY A 46 -4.81 6.16 -14.79
N VAL A 47 -5.58 5.23 -14.22
CA VAL A 47 -6.56 5.48 -13.16
C VAL A 47 -6.46 4.41 -12.07
N VAL A 48 -7.00 4.72 -10.89
CA VAL A 48 -7.03 3.80 -9.74
C VAL A 48 -8.41 3.78 -9.09
N ASP A 49 -8.91 2.59 -8.74
CA ASP A 49 -10.12 2.42 -7.94
C ASP A 49 -9.79 1.86 -6.55
N ILE A 50 -9.46 2.79 -5.64
CA ILE A 50 -9.02 2.47 -4.29
C ILE A 50 -10.17 1.85 -3.47
N LEU A 51 -11.39 2.36 -3.64
CA LEU A 51 -12.57 1.87 -2.94
C LEU A 51 -12.93 0.46 -3.43
N GLY A 52 -13.04 0.26 -4.74
CA GLY A 52 -13.35 -1.05 -5.33
C GLY A 52 -12.31 -2.10 -4.96
N THR A 53 -11.02 -1.75 -5.02
CA THR A 53 -9.94 -2.66 -4.60
C THR A 53 -10.04 -3.00 -3.12
N THR A 54 -10.30 -2.02 -2.25
CA THR A 54 -10.47 -2.24 -0.81
C THR A 54 -11.68 -3.14 -0.52
N CYS A 55 -12.79 -2.92 -1.22
CA CYS A 55 -13.99 -3.75 -1.11
C CYS A 55 -13.70 -5.19 -1.52
N GLN A 56 -13.05 -5.42 -2.67
CA GLN A 56 -12.69 -6.77 -3.12
C GLN A 56 -11.78 -7.47 -2.11
N LEU A 57 -10.76 -6.78 -1.59
CA LEU A 57 -9.88 -7.37 -0.59
C LEU A 57 -10.59 -7.77 0.70
N ARG A 58 -11.60 -6.99 1.13
CA ARG A 58 -12.42 -7.32 2.30
C ARG A 58 -13.38 -8.47 2.03
N LEU A 59 -13.83 -8.66 0.79
CA LEU A 59 -14.64 -9.81 0.37
C LEU A 59 -13.80 -11.09 0.35
N ASP A 60 -12.62 -11.04 -0.27
CA ASP A 60 -11.70 -12.18 -0.38
C ASP A 60 -11.15 -12.61 0.98
N ARG A 61 -10.79 -11.63 1.81
CA ARG A 61 -10.29 -11.87 3.16
C ARG A 61 -10.81 -10.78 4.10
N GLY A 62 -11.73 -11.16 4.97
CA GLY A 62 -12.23 -10.26 6.01
C GLY A 62 -11.08 -9.63 6.81
N GLY A 63 -11.18 -8.33 7.05
CA GLY A 63 -10.22 -7.58 7.86
C GLY A 63 -9.05 -6.93 7.11
N MET A 64 -9.09 -6.86 5.79
CA MET A 64 -8.15 -6.05 5.01
C MET A 64 -8.50 -4.55 5.09
N ILE A 65 -7.48 -3.70 5.30
CA ILE A 65 -7.57 -2.23 5.40
C ILE A 65 -8.67 -1.82 6.39
N GLN A 66 -8.44 -1.98 7.68
CA GLN A 66 -9.45 -1.79 8.72
C GLN A 66 -9.54 -0.37 9.26
N THR A 67 -8.46 0.40 9.18
CA THR A 67 -8.38 1.72 9.81
C THR A 67 -8.29 2.84 8.76
N CYS A 68 -8.67 4.05 9.18
CA CYS A 68 -8.59 5.24 8.33
C CYS A 68 -7.15 5.52 7.91
N GLU A 69 -6.19 5.32 8.81
CA GLU A 69 -4.77 5.57 8.55
C GLU A 69 -4.22 4.60 7.49
N GLN A 70 -4.67 3.35 7.48
CA GLN A 70 -4.30 2.37 6.44
C GLN A 70 -4.86 2.79 5.07
N TYR A 71 -6.11 3.25 5.04
CA TYR A 71 -6.73 3.74 3.82
C TYR A 71 -6.04 5.00 3.28
N GLN A 72 -5.74 5.97 4.16
CA GLN A 72 -4.97 7.17 3.84
C GLN A 72 -3.56 6.84 3.37
N PHE A 73 -2.91 5.84 3.96
CA PHE A 73 -1.59 5.38 3.53
C PHE A 73 -1.61 4.88 2.08
N VAL A 74 -2.62 4.08 1.69
CA VAL A 74 -2.76 3.61 0.30
C VAL A 74 -2.89 4.80 -0.67
N HIS A 75 -3.72 5.79 -0.33
CA HIS A 75 -3.82 7.04 -1.10
C HIS A 75 -2.47 7.77 -1.21
N HIS A 76 -1.74 7.89 -0.09
CA HIS A 76 -0.46 8.60 -0.04
C HIS A 76 0.59 7.92 -0.92
N VAL A 77 0.73 6.59 -0.82
CA VAL A 77 1.69 5.84 -1.63
C VAL A 77 1.35 5.92 -3.12
N LEU A 78 0.07 5.86 -3.49
CA LEU A 78 -0.33 5.99 -4.90
C LEU A 78 -0.04 7.38 -5.46
N SER A 79 -0.26 8.45 -4.68
CA SER A 79 0.09 9.80 -5.11
C SER A 79 1.61 9.98 -5.29
N LEU A 80 2.43 9.39 -4.41
CA LEU A 80 3.89 9.37 -4.60
C LEU A 80 4.28 8.56 -5.84
N TYR A 81 3.62 7.44 -6.07
CA TYR A 81 3.91 6.57 -7.20
C TYR A 81 3.54 7.23 -8.54
N GLU A 82 2.39 7.92 -8.61
CA GLU A 82 1.97 8.73 -9.75
C GLU A 82 3.01 9.79 -10.12
N LYS A 83 3.50 10.55 -9.13
CA LYS A 83 4.52 11.58 -9.37
C LYS A 83 5.81 11.00 -9.96
N GLN A 84 6.22 9.81 -9.51
CA GLN A 84 7.39 9.13 -10.06
C GLN A 84 7.16 8.63 -11.49
N LEU A 85 5.95 8.19 -11.81
CA LEU A 85 5.56 7.84 -13.18
C LEU A 85 5.63 9.04 -14.11
N SER A 86 5.13 10.20 -13.68
CA SER A 86 5.19 11.44 -14.47
C SER A 86 6.63 11.83 -14.81
N HIS A 87 7.54 11.78 -13.84
CA HIS A 87 8.96 12.06 -14.08
C HIS A 87 9.64 11.05 -15.01
N ALA A 88 9.31 9.76 -14.88
CA ALA A 88 9.85 8.72 -15.76
C ALA A 88 9.30 8.77 -17.20
N SER A 89 8.26 9.57 -17.46
CA SER A 89 7.67 9.76 -18.80
C SER A 89 8.34 10.90 -19.57
N GLU A 90 9.18 11.71 -18.91
CA GLU A 90 9.82 12.91 -19.45
C GLU A 90 11.29 12.70 -19.89
N GLU A 91 11.83 11.48 -19.74
CA GLU A 91 13.11 11.01 -20.30
C GLU A 91 12.89 10.05 -21.49
#